data_AF-A0AAF0EM63-F1
#
_entry.id   AF-A0AAF0EM63-F1
#
_cell.length_a   1.000
_cell.length_b   1.000
_cell.length_c   1.000
_cell.angle_alpha   90.00
_cell.angle_beta   90.00
_cell.angle_gamma   90.00
#
_symmetry.space_group_name_H-M   'P 1'
#
loop_
_entity.id
_entity.type
_entity.pdbx_description
1 polymer ?
#
loop_
_entity_poly.entity_id
_entity_poly.type
_entity_poly.pdbx_seq_one_letter_code
_entity_poly.pdbx_strand_id
1 'polypeptide(L)'
;MYHVPTVVELHKRVIMVASQLRRYHNVDLLEINVAPILSRFVRELMLPPTFYVAVKSLLTFLRIDMHVLGHTVIPPNPQVRAKFLERHGTDGLPTAYAFSRNLAVPRCVVLMAALIVVIKLRYGLDDIHRKETSTTLQGRQVFSGAPPQEEVWIDALCFLHGLPSDRAWEAKPPTFAPWDASVDLLSLNDADIDTYLTFLEQEYLPSNVPSSMPFRHRNDVDDLLPIPVPSQEPLDLVERVRNMQEVFQQRRAELLCAMYQSEEKEPGIQPGEAYATHTHDPGGAMTRSMERMLAIGMRVVGLDTQVKPTFESVAAHPSRPRENDVLKHCVMQLEESLLLMLMREHGK
;
A
#
# COMPACT_ATOMS: atom_id res chain seq x y z
N MET A 1 4.19 5.75 -28.35
CA MET A 1 4.13 4.61 -27.42
C MET A 1 3.65 5.16 -26.08
N TYR A 2 2.44 4.83 -25.65
CA TYR A 2 1.88 5.32 -24.39
C TYR A 2 2.42 4.45 -23.25
N HIS A 3 3.20 5.04 -22.33
CA HIS A 3 3.72 4.36 -21.16
C HIS A 3 2.73 4.55 -20.00
N VAL A 4 2.32 3.45 -19.35
CA VAL A 4 1.48 3.52 -18.14
C VAL A 4 2.28 4.23 -17.04
N PRO A 5 1.83 5.38 -16.50
CA PRO A 5 2.61 6.10 -15.50
C PRO A 5 2.73 5.28 -14.21
N THR A 6 3.92 5.26 -13.63
CA THR A 6 4.15 4.67 -12.32
C THR A 6 3.42 5.48 -11.24
N VAL A 7 3.19 4.90 -10.05
CA VAL A 7 2.51 5.62 -8.96
C VAL A 7 3.21 6.93 -8.59
N VAL A 8 4.55 6.94 -8.61
CA VAL A 8 5.35 8.13 -8.31
C VAL A 8 5.21 9.17 -9.42
N GLU A 9 5.23 8.76 -10.69
CA GLU A 9 5.05 9.65 -11.84
C GLU A 9 3.63 10.25 -11.87
N LEU A 10 2.61 9.43 -11.61
CA LEU A 10 1.23 9.88 -11.49
C LEU A 10 1.09 10.91 -10.37
N HIS A 11 1.65 10.63 -9.19
CA HIS A 11 1.63 11.56 -8.06
C HIS A 11 2.31 12.90 -8.39
N LYS A 12 3.47 12.87 -9.08
CA LYS A 12 4.15 14.09 -9.55
C LYS A 12 3.26 14.91 -10.48
N ARG A 13 2.61 14.26 -11.45
CA ARG A 13 1.68 14.93 -12.38
C ARG A 13 0.48 15.51 -11.65
N VAL A 14 -0.10 14.78 -10.69
CA VAL A 14 -1.18 15.29 -9.83
C VAL A 14 -0.73 16.51 -9.05
N ILE A 15 0.47 16.51 -8.46
CA ILE A 15 1.03 17.69 -7.78
C ILE A 15 1.20 18.86 -8.73
N MET A 16 1.71 18.63 -9.95
CA MET A 16 1.87 19.70 -10.94
C MET A 16 0.53 20.33 -11.29
N VAL A 17 -0.49 19.53 -11.60
CA VAL A 17 -1.84 20.01 -11.89
C VAL A 17 -2.43 20.74 -10.68
N ALA A 18 -2.33 20.15 -9.49
CA ALA A 18 -2.78 20.75 -8.23
C ALA A 18 -2.14 22.13 -7.98
N SER A 19 -0.83 22.24 -8.22
CA SER A 19 -0.08 23.48 -8.04
C SER A 19 -0.51 24.56 -9.03
N GLN A 20 -0.82 24.18 -10.28
CA GLN A 20 -1.34 25.10 -11.30
C GLN A 20 -2.75 25.56 -10.96
N LEU A 21 -3.64 24.64 -10.54
CA LEU A 21 -5.00 24.98 -10.11
C LEU A 21 -4.97 25.97 -8.94
N ARG A 22 -4.11 25.73 -7.95
CA ARG A 22 -3.94 26.66 -6.83
C ARG A 22 -3.40 28.01 -7.29
N ARG A 23 -2.39 28.03 -8.16
CA ARG A 23 -1.74 29.26 -8.63
C ARG A 23 -2.64 30.14 -9.50
N TYR A 24 -3.39 29.55 -10.43
CA TYR A 24 -4.16 30.30 -11.43
C TYR A 24 -5.64 30.48 -11.05
N HIS A 25 -6.20 29.56 -10.27
CA HIS A 25 -7.62 29.55 -9.94
C HIS A 25 -7.91 29.65 -8.44
N ASN A 26 -6.87 29.71 -7.59
CA ASN A 26 -7.00 29.71 -6.13
C ASN A 26 -7.89 28.57 -5.60
N VAL A 27 -7.84 27.42 -6.28
CA VAL A 27 -8.55 26.21 -5.88
C VAL A 27 -7.66 25.45 -4.90
N ASP A 28 -8.12 25.32 -3.65
CA ASP A 28 -7.44 24.49 -2.66
C ASP A 28 -7.94 23.04 -2.75
N LEU A 29 -7.01 22.10 -2.83
CA LEU A 29 -7.31 20.68 -2.72
C LEU A 29 -7.40 20.28 -1.25
N LEU A 30 -8.47 19.55 -0.93
CA LEU A 30 -8.72 18.96 0.39
C LEU A 30 -7.72 17.83 0.70
N GLU A 31 -7.67 17.47 1.98
CA GLU A 31 -6.96 16.28 2.45
C GLU A 31 -7.42 15.03 1.71
N ILE A 32 -6.48 14.11 1.48
CA ILE A 32 -6.81 12.81 0.95
C ILE A 32 -7.70 12.08 1.95
N ASN A 33 -8.75 11.41 1.45
CA ASN A 33 -9.56 10.56 2.29
C ASN A 33 -8.77 9.32 2.74
N VAL A 34 -8.13 9.42 3.90
CA VAL A 34 -7.23 8.40 4.46
C VAL A 34 -7.96 7.14 4.89
N ALA A 35 -9.18 7.28 5.39
CA ALA A 35 -9.92 6.19 6.03
C ALA A 35 -10.12 4.96 5.12
N PRO A 36 -10.62 5.07 3.88
CA PRO A 36 -10.79 3.91 3.00
C PRO A 36 -9.46 3.32 2.54
N ILE A 37 -8.44 4.15 2.31
CA ILE A 37 -7.11 3.70 1.87
C ILE A 37 -6.46 2.85 2.97
N LEU A 38 -6.46 3.36 4.21
CA LEU A 38 -5.90 2.64 5.35
C LEU A 38 -6.72 1.39 5.68
N SER A 39 -8.06 1.48 5.61
CA SER A 39 -8.91 0.29 5.79
C SER A 39 -8.63 -0.78 4.74
N ARG A 40 -8.33 -0.39 3.49
CA ARG A 40 -7.92 -1.33 2.44
C ARG A 40 -6.60 -2.00 2.82
N PHE A 41 -5.57 -1.23 3.17
CA PHE A 41 -4.26 -1.80 3.53
C PHE A 41 -4.31 -2.76 4.72
N VAL A 42 -5.06 -2.42 5.76
CA VAL A 42 -5.26 -3.31 6.92
C VAL A 42 -5.96 -4.61 6.51
N ARG A 43 -6.92 -4.54 5.57
CA ARG A 43 -7.59 -5.74 5.04
C ARG A 43 -6.67 -6.57 4.14
N GLU A 44 -5.98 -5.94 3.19
CA GLU A 44 -5.04 -6.64 2.28
C GLU A 44 -3.95 -7.39 3.06
N LEU A 45 -3.41 -6.78 4.12
CA LEU A 45 -2.43 -7.43 5.00
C LEU A 45 -3.04 -8.38 6.04
N MET A 46 -4.35 -8.64 5.97
CA MET A 46 -5.09 -9.51 6.90
C MET A 46 -4.93 -9.14 8.38
N LEU A 47 -4.69 -7.86 8.66
CA LEU A 47 -4.40 -7.37 10.00
C LEU A 47 -5.68 -7.12 10.81
N PRO A 48 -5.63 -7.25 12.15
CA PRO A 48 -6.70 -6.83 13.03
C PRO A 48 -7.03 -5.33 12.88
N PRO A 49 -8.30 -4.91 13.08
CA PRO A 49 -8.69 -3.50 13.05
C PRO A 49 -7.95 -2.60 14.05
N THR A 50 -7.30 -3.17 15.07
CA THR A 50 -6.48 -2.42 16.02
C THR A 50 -5.28 -1.75 15.33
N PHE A 51 -4.76 -2.31 14.24
CA PHE A 51 -3.71 -1.70 13.43
C PHE A 51 -4.17 -0.41 12.76
N TYR A 52 -5.42 -0.35 12.29
CA TYR A 52 -6.00 0.88 11.73
C TYR A 52 -5.94 2.02 12.75
N VAL A 53 -6.35 1.75 14.00
CA VAL A 53 -6.37 2.74 15.08
C VAL A 53 -4.95 3.13 15.49
N ALA A 54 -4.04 2.16 15.57
CA ALA A 54 -2.64 2.40 15.91
C ALA A 54 -1.95 3.28 14.85
N VAL A 55 -2.16 3.02 13.57
CA VAL A 55 -1.62 3.87 12.49
C VAL A 55 -2.20 5.28 12.55
N LYS A 56 -3.51 5.42 12.75
CA LYS A 56 -4.12 6.74 12.92
C LYS A 56 -3.50 7.51 14.10
N SER A 57 -3.24 6.81 15.21
CA SER A 57 -2.60 7.37 16.39
C SER A 57 -1.16 7.78 16.09
N LEU A 58 -0.40 6.94 15.38
CA LEU A 58 0.98 7.24 14.95
C LEU A 58 1.04 8.46 14.03
N LEU A 59 0.16 8.55 13.02
CA LEU A 59 0.10 9.70 12.11
C LEU A 59 -0.23 10.99 12.85
N THR A 60 -1.15 10.92 13.83
CA THR A 60 -1.52 12.05 14.68
C THR A 60 -0.37 12.47 15.60
N PHE A 61 0.31 11.49 16.21
CA PHE A 61 1.49 11.69 17.05
C PHE A 61 2.60 12.39 16.26
N LEU A 62 2.96 11.84 15.09
CA LEU A 62 3.94 12.39 14.15
C LEU A 62 3.50 13.69 13.46
N ARG A 63 2.26 14.13 13.65
CA ARG A 63 1.66 15.30 12.98
C ARG A 63 1.88 15.28 11.47
N ILE A 64 1.71 14.10 10.87
CA ILE A 64 1.89 13.91 9.43
C ILE A 64 0.68 14.48 8.72
N ASP A 65 0.94 15.45 7.85
CA ASP A 65 -0.07 16.04 7.00
C ASP A 65 -0.41 15.11 5.81
N MET A 66 -1.70 14.93 5.57
CA MET A 66 -2.27 14.06 4.55
C MET A 66 -2.75 14.81 3.31
N HIS A 67 -2.50 16.12 3.24
CA HIS A 67 -2.74 16.88 2.03
C HIS A 67 -1.77 16.53 0.89
N VAL A 68 -2.27 16.55 -0.35
CA VAL A 68 -1.48 16.29 -1.56
C VAL A 68 -0.42 17.36 -1.78
N LEU A 69 -0.82 18.62 -1.62
CA LEU A 69 0.09 19.75 -1.57
C LEU A 69 0.53 19.94 -0.12
N GLY A 70 1.75 20.45 0.06
CA GLY A 70 2.20 20.86 1.37
C GLY A 70 1.39 22.07 1.77
N HIS A 71 0.27 21.84 2.46
CA HIS A 71 -0.32 22.89 3.25
C HIS A 71 0.57 23.00 4.46
N THR A 72 1.47 23.96 4.39
CA THR A 72 1.83 24.67 5.60
C THR A 72 0.52 24.94 6.32
N VAL A 73 0.43 24.60 7.60
CA VAL A 73 -0.75 24.84 8.44
C VAL A 73 -0.99 26.35 8.41
N ILE A 74 -1.70 26.80 7.40
CA ILE A 74 -2.06 28.19 7.20
C ILE A 74 -3.33 28.32 8.03
N PRO A 75 -3.32 29.18 9.05
CA PRO A 75 -4.51 29.41 9.82
C PRO A 75 -5.64 29.84 8.86
N PRO A 76 -6.86 29.30 9.00
CA PRO A 76 -7.98 29.52 8.06
C PRO A 76 -8.38 30.99 7.92
N ASN A 77 -7.86 31.86 8.78
CA ASN A 77 -8.10 33.29 8.74
C ASN A 77 -7.12 33.99 7.75
N PRO A 78 -7.61 34.60 6.67
CA PRO A 78 -6.79 35.27 5.66
C PRO A 78 -5.96 36.44 6.22
N GLN A 79 -6.43 37.09 7.29
CA GLN A 79 -5.69 38.18 7.94
C GLN A 79 -4.49 37.69 8.76
N VAL A 80 -4.61 36.50 9.37
CA VAL A 80 -3.51 35.88 10.12
C VAL A 80 -2.48 35.32 9.14
N ARG A 81 -2.93 34.78 7.99
CA ARG A 81 -2.07 34.35 6.88
C ARG A 81 -1.21 35.50 6.33
N ALA A 82 -1.79 36.66 6.05
CA ALA A 82 -1.06 37.82 5.54
C ALA A 82 0.03 38.28 6.53
N LYS A 83 -0.29 38.38 7.81
CA LYS A 83 0.68 38.73 8.87
C LYS A 83 1.78 37.67 9.06
N PHE A 84 1.48 36.40 8.78
CA PHE A 84 2.45 35.32 8.86
C PHE A 84 3.43 35.36 7.68
N LEU A 85 2.93 35.57 6.46
CA LEU A 85 3.70 35.78 5.24
C LEU A 85 4.64 36.99 5.35
N GLU A 86 4.16 38.10 5.90
CA GLU A 86 4.97 39.32 6.13
C GLU A 86 6.14 39.08 7.09
N ARG A 87 5.97 38.20 8.09
CA ARG A 87 7.01 37.94 9.11
C ARG A 87 8.05 36.90 8.68
N HIS A 88 7.64 35.91 7.89
CA HIS A 88 8.49 34.76 7.57
C HIS A 88 8.97 34.71 6.11
N GLY A 89 8.51 35.63 5.25
CA GLY A 89 8.95 35.76 3.85
C GLY A 89 8.68 34.54 2.95
N THR A 90 8.08 33.49 3.52
CA THR A 90 7.73 32.22 2.91
C THR A 90 6.46 31.73 3.59
N ASP A 91 5.59 31.04 2.84
CA ASP A 91 4.24 30.63 3.30
C ASP A 91 4.29 29.52 4.38
N GLY A 92 5.42 29.26 5.07
CA GLY A 92 5.62 28.10 5.93
C GLY A 92 6.36 28.33 7.25
N LEU A 93 5.83 27.75 8.33
CA LEU A 93 6.54 27.56 9.61
C LEU A 93 7.77 26.68 9.39
N PRO A 94 9.00 27.12 9.76
CA PRO A 94 10.19 26.29 9.75
C PRO A 94 10.21 25.38 10.98
N THR A 95 9.32 24.41 11.05
CA THR A 95 9.51 23.27 11.96
C THR A 95 10.42 22.27 11.26
N ALA A 96 11.65 22.14 11.74
CA ALA A 96 12.66 21.17 11.28
C ALA A 96 12.21 19.68 11.35
N TYR A 97 11.02 19.40 11.88
CA TYR A 97 10.48 18.07 12.17
C TYR A 97 9.26 17.69 11.32
N ALA A 98 8.88 18.51 10.34
CA ALA A 98 7.71 18.23 9.51
C ALA A 98 8.04 17.19 8.42
N PHE A 99 7.89 15.90 8.75
CA PHE A 99 7.91 14.79 7.79
C PHE A 99 6.98 15.04 6.57
N SER A 100 5.94 15.87 6.76
CA SER A 100 5.00 16.28 5.72
C SER A 100 5.60 16.98 4.50
N ARG A 101 6.87 17.42 4.57
CA ARG A 101 7.54 18.16 3.47
C ARG A 101 8.05 17.30 2.32
N ASN A 102 8.07 15.98 2.44
CA ASN A 102 8.35 15.10 1.30
C ASN A 102 7.12 15.00 0.38
N LEU A 103 6.76 16.12 -0.26
CA LEU A 103 5.71 16.16 -1.29
C LEU A 103 6.02 15.23 -2.45
N ALA A 104 7.28 14.86 -2.65
CA ALA A 104 7.70 13.89 -3.65
C ALA A 104 7.13 12.48 -3.40
N VAL A 105 6.78 12.13 -2.15
CA VAL A 105 6.32 10.78 -1.80
C VAL A 105 4.78 10.73 -1.84
N PRO A 106 4.18 9.79 -2.60
CA PRO A 106 2.73 9.61 -2.60
C PRO A 106 2.21 9.29 -1.21
N ARG A 107 1.09 9.90 -0.81
CA ARG A 107 0.54 9.71 0.56
C ARG A 107 0.09 8.27 0.83
N CYS A 108 -0.30 7.50 -0.19
CA CYS A 108 -0.56 6.07 -0.04
C CYS A 108 0.70 5.30 0.39
N VAL A 109 1.89 5.69 -0.09
CA VAL A 109 3.17 5.12 0.34
C VAL A 109 3.46 5.48 1.79
N VAL A 110 3.20 6.73 2.20
CA VAL A 110 3.35 7.16 3.60
C VAL A 110 2.43 6.37 4.53
N LEU A 111 1.18 6.13 4.13
CA LEU A 111 0.23 5.32 4.90
C LEU A 111 0.68 3.86 5.03
N MET A 112 1.16 3.27 3.94
CA MET A 112 1.71 1.92 3.97
C MET A 112 2.97 1.86 4.85
N ALA A 113 3.87 2.83 4.73
CA ALA A 113 5.06 2.92 5.56
C ALA A 113 4.71 3.05 7.05
N ALA A 114 3.76 3.91 7.40
CA ALA A 114 3.29 4.04 8.77
C ALA A 114 2.65 2.74 9.29
N LEU A 115 1.92 2.02 8.43
CA LEU A 115 1.38 0.70 8.77
C LEU A 115 2.50 -0.32 9.02
N ILE A 116 3.52 -0.38 8.17
CA ILE A 116 4.69 -1.25 8.34
C ILE A 116 5.44 -0.90 9.64
N VAL A 117 5.63 0.38 9.96
CA VAL A 117 6.22 0.79 11.24
C VAL A 117 5.40 0.29 12.43
N VAL A 118 4.07 0.37 12.37
CA VAL A 118 3.20 -0.19 13.43
C VAL A 118 3.29 -1.71 13.51
N ILE A 119 3.39 -2.40 12.37
CA ILE A 119 3.65 -3.86 12.33
C ILE A 119 4.97 -4.16 12.99
N LYS A 120 6.04 -3.45 12.63
CA LYS A 120 7.36 -3.61 13.25
C LYS A 120 7.33 -3.35 14.75
N LEU A 121 6.66 -2.29 15.21
CA LEU A 121 6.53 -1.97 16.64
C LEU A 121 5.79 -3.06 17.42
N ARG A 122 4.82 -3.73 16.79
CA ARG A 122 3.95 -4.69 17.48
C ARG A 122 4.40 -6.14 17.34
N TYR A 123 4.86 -6.52 16.16
CA TYR A 123 5.25 -7.89 15.83
C TYR A 123 6.77 -8.06 15.83
N GLY A 124 7.52 -7.00 15.54
CA GLY A 124 8.98 -7.02 15.60
C GLY A 124 9.65 -6.90 14.27
N LEU A 125 9.24 -7.74 13.31
CA LEU A 125 9.88 -7.92 11.99
C LEU A 125 11.42 -7.99 12.03
N ASP A 126 12.03 -8.27 13.19
CA ASP A 126 13.46 -8.28 13.45
C ASP A 126 13.98 -9.71 13.67
N ASP A 127 13.19 -10.70 13.24
CA ASP A 127 13.42 -12.14 13.42
C ASP A 127 13.55 -12.56 14.91
N ILE A 128 13.13 -11.69 15.85
CA ILE A 128 13.03 -11.98 17.28
C ILE A 128 11.57 -12.25 17.64
N HIS A 129 11.30 -13.45 18.13
CA HIS A 129 9.94 -13.86 18.48
C HIS A 129 9.38 -13.03 19.67
N ARG A 130 8.17 -12.50 19.51
CA ARG A 130 7.43 -11.76 20.54
C ARG A 130 6.18 -12.51 20.96
N LYS A 131 5.95 -12.58 22.26
CA LYS A 131 4.78 -13.27 22.82
C LYS A 131 3.53 -12.42 22.70
N GLU A 132 2.43 -13.05 22.31
CA GLU A 132 1.12 -12.47 22.47
C GLU A 132 0.74 -12.41 23.96
N THR A 133 0.39 -11.23 24.43
CA THR A 133 -0.05 -10.97 25.80
C THR A 133 -1.51 -10.52 25.77
N SER A 134 -2.38 -11.28 26.44
CA SER A 134 -3.79 -10.92 26.61
C SER A 134 -3.95 -9.99 27.81
N THR A 135 -4.48 -8.80 27.59
CA THR A 135 -4.87 -7.86 28.64
C THR A 135 -6.39 -7.70 28.65
N THR A 136 -7.02 -7.75 29.83
CA THR A 136 -8.46 -7.50 29.93
C THR A 136 -8.70 -6.00 30.13
N LEU A 137 -9.29 -5.34 29.13
CA LEU A 137 -9.68 -3.93 29.19
C LEU A 137 -11.21 -3.84 29.15
N GLN A 138 -11.81 -3.23 30.18
CA GLN A 138 -13.26 -3.02 30.27
C GLN A 138 -14.08 -4.31 30.06
N GLY A 139 -13.60 -5.44 30.59
CA GLY A 139 -14.26 -6.75 30.47
C GLY A 139 -14.10 -7.43 29.10
N ARG A 140 -13.32 -6.86 28.17
CA ARG A 140 -12.96 -7.48 26.90
C ARG A 140 -11.49 -7.87 26.90
N GLN A 141 -11.18 -9.07 26.39
CA GLN A 141 -9.80 -9.47 26.16
C GLN A 141 -9.24 -8.75 24.92
N VAL A 142 -8.11 -8.09 25.11
CA VAL A 142 -7.35 -7.40 24.06
C VAL A 142 -5.98 -8.02 24.02
N PHE A 143 -5.57 -8.46 22.84
CA PHE A 143 -4.27 -9.08 22.64
C PHE A 143 -3.26 -8.05 22.11
N SER A 144 -2.06 -8.06 22.68
CA SER A 144 -0.91 -7.24 22.27
C SER A 144 0.27 -8.16 21.96
N GLY A 145 1.14 -7.76 21.03
CA GLY A 145 2.26 -8.61 20.58
C GLY A 145 2.03 -9.29 19.25
N ALA A 146 2.95 -10.18 18.89
CA ALA A 146 2.91 -10.99 17.68
C ALA A 146 2.10 -12.27 17.90
N PRO A 147 1.39 -12.75 16.87
CA PRO A 147 0.83 -14.10 16.88
C PRO A 147 1.96 -15.15 17.01
N PRO A 148 1.68 -16.34 17.58
CA PRO A 148 2.70 -17.34 17.86
C PRO A 148 3.45 -17.80 16.60
N GLN A 149 2.79 -17.83 15.45
CA GLN A 149 3.40 -18.14 14.15
C GLN A 149 3.36 -16.95 13.20
N GLU A 150 4.13 -15.89 13.49
CA GLU A 150 4.23 -14.71 12.61
C GLU A 150 4.69 -15.07 11.19
N GLU A 151 5.64 -16.00 11.05
CA GLU A 151 6.16 -16.42 9.75
C GLU A 151 5.08 -17.00 8.84
N VAL A 152 4.11 -17.75 9.42
CA VAL A 152 2.96 -18.29 8.68
C VAL A 152 2.12 -17.19 8.09
N TRP A 153 1.92 -16.11 8.85
CA TRP A 153 1.20 -14.95 8.34
C TRP A 153 1.94 -14.28 7.18
N ILE A 154 3.25 -14.07 7.29
CA ILE A 154 4.05 -13.48 6.21
C ILE A 154 4.08 -14.39 4.97
N ASP A 155 4.22 -15.71 5.15
CA ASP A 155 4.13 -16.71 4.09
C ASP A 155 2.79 -16.66 3.36
N ALA A 156 1.68 -16.59 4.11
CA ALA A 156 0.34 -16.48 3.54
C ALA A 156 0.17 -15.19 2.72
N LEU A 157 0.69 -14.08 3.22
CA LEU A 157 0.65 -12.80 2.51
C LEU A 157 1.52 -12.82 1.25
N CYS A 158 2.71 -13.42 1.32
CA CYS A 158 3.53 -13.63 0.13
C CYS A 158 2.76 -14.43 -0.92
N PHE A 159 2.18 -15.57 -0.52
CA PHE A 159 1.36 -16.39 -1.41
C PHE A 159 0.17 -15.62 -2.01
N LEU A 160 -0.59 -14.90 -1.19
CA LEU A 160 -1.75 -14.10 -1.60
C LEU A 160 -1.39 -13.04 -2.64
N HIS A 161 -0.19 -12.47 -2.55
CA HIS A 161 0.27 -11.41 -3.44
C HIS A 161 1.16 -11.91 -4.59
N GLY A 162 1.29 -13.23 -4.76
CA GLY A 162 2.09 -13.84 -5.84
C GLY A 162 3.60 -13.73 -5.64
N LEU A 163 4.05 -13.52 -4.40
CA LEU A 163 5.46 -13.46 -4.02
C LEU A 163 5.96 -14.84 -3.57
N PRO A 164 7.28 -15.11 -3.66
CA PRO A 164 7.86 -16.35 -3.17
C PRO A 164 7.51 -16.60 -1.69
N SER A 165 6.99 -17.78 -1.40
CA SER A 165 6.69 -18.28 -0.06
C SER A 165 7.46 -19.57 0.17
N ASP A 166 7.98 -19.77 1.39
CA ASP A 166 8.69 -20.99 1.76
C ASP A 166 7.74 -22.16 2.02
N ARG A 167 6.52 -21.84 2.49
CA ARG A 167 5.48 -22.81 2.77
C ARG A 167 4.57 -22.97 1.56
N ALA A 168 4.28 -24.22 1.23
CA ALA A 168 3.21 -24.57 0.31
C ALA A 168 1.87 -24.28 0.98
N TRP A 169 1.14 -23.31 0.44
CA TRP A 169 -0.24 -23.05 0.85
C TRP A 169 -1.18 -23.79 -0.09
N GLU A 170 -2.10 -24.58 0.46
CA GLU A 170 -3.16 -25.24 -0.32
C GLU A 170 -4.26 -24.26 -0.77
N ALA A 171 -4.18 -23.00 -0.35
CA ALA A 171 -5.11 -21.96 -0.76
C ALA A 171 -5.09 -21.80 -2.28
N LYS A 172 -6.24 -21.45 -2.87
CA LYS A 172 -6.32 -21.16 -4.30
C LYS A 172 -5.30 -20.06 -4.64
N PRO A 173 -4.50 -20.22 -5.71
CA PRO A 173 -3.57 -19.19 -6.13
C PRO A 173 -4.30 -17.87 -6.33
N PRO A 174 -3.61 -16.71 -6.19
CA PRO A 174 -4.21 -15.43 -6.49
C PRO A 174 -4.86 -15.49 -7.88
N THR A 175 -6.10 -15.00 -7.98
CA THR A 175 -6.79 -14.92 -9.26
C THR A 175 -5.91 -14.15 -10.23
N PHE A 176 -5.56 -14.78 -11.35
CA PHE A 176 -4.74 -14.16 -12.37
C PHE A 176 -5.30 -12.78 -12.73
N ALA A 177 -4.44 -11.77 -12.67
CA ALA A 177 -4.76 -10.39 -12.99
C ALA A 177 -4.26 -10.11 -14.42
N PRO A 178 -5.14 -10.00 -15.42
CA PRO A 178 -4.74 -9.89 -16.82
C PRO A 178 -3.87 -8.66 -17.15
N TRP A 179 -3.97 -7.62 -16.33
CA TRP A 179 -3.19 -6.39 -16.46
C TRP A 179 -1.81 -6.46 -15.80
N ASP A 180 -1.47 -7.58 -15.14
CA ASP A 180 -0.19 -7.75 -14.47
C ASP A 180 0.92 -8.15 -15.44
N ALA A 181 1.74 -7.17 -15.81
CA ALA A 181 2.87 -7.35 -16.72
C ALA A 181 4.07 -8.10 -16.09
N SER A 182 4.02 -8.43 -14.79
CA SER A 182 5.08 -9.21 -14.13
C SER A 182 4.93 -10.72 -14.36
N VAL A 183 3.77 -11.18 -14.78
CA VAL A 183 3.51 -12.60 -15.04
C VAL A 183 4.07 -12.98 -16.42
N ASP A 184 4.86 -14.04 -16.47
CA ASP A 184 5.31 -14.61 -17.73
C ASP A 184 4.14 -15.25 -18.47
N LEU A 185 3.83 -14.75 -19.67
CA LEU A 185 2.74 -15.25 -20.52
C LEU A 185 2.88 -16.75 -20.83
N LEU A 186 4.10 -17.27 -20.86
CA LEU A 186 4.37 -18.69 -21.11
C LEU A 186 4.09 -19.58 -19.89
N SER A 187 3.90 -19.00 -18.71
CA SER A 187 3.62 -19.74 -17.48
C SER A 187 2.11 -19.79 -17.12
N LEU A 188 1.25 -19.18 -17.95
CA LEU A 188 -0.20 -19.18 -17.74
C LEU A 188 -0.80 -20.58 -18.00
N ASN A 189 -1.73 -20.98 -17.14
CA ASN A 189 -2.56 -22.16 -17.39
C ASN A 189 -3.73 -21.82 -18.34
N ASP A 190 -4.42 -22.84 -18.86
CA ASP A 190 -5.52 -22.64 -19.83
C ASP A 190 -6.63 -21.71 -19.30
N ALA A 191 -6.97 -21.78 -18.02
CA ALA A 191 -7.98 -20.91 -17.41
C ALA A 191 -7.53 -19.45 -17.29
N ASP A 192 -6.24 -19.24 -17.03
CA ASP A 192 -5.63 -17.90 -16.99
C ASP A 192 -5.52 -17.33 -18.40
N ILE A 193 -5.25 -18.16 -19.41
CA ILE A 193 -5.29 -17.77 -20.83
C ILE A 193 -6.70 -17.34 -21.22
N ASP A 194 -7.73 -18.12 -20.89
CA ASP A 194 -9.13 -17.76 -21.16
C ASP A 194 -9.50 -16.43 -20.47
N THR A 195 -9.05 -16.23 -19.24
CA THR A 195 -9.25 -14.98 -18.50
C THR A 195 -8.52 -13.80 -19.16
N TYR A 196 -7.29 -14.03 -19.65
CA TYR A 196 -6.52 -13.05 -20.40
C TYR A 196 -7.19 -12.66 -21.71
N LEU A 197 -7.64 -13.65 -22.49
CA LEU A 197 -8.34 -13.44 -23.74
C LEU A 197 -9.67 -12.72 -23.51
N THR A 198 -10.44 -13.12 -22.50
CA THR A 198 -11.68 -12.42 -22.10
C THR A 198 -11.40 -10.95 -21.75
N PHE A 199 -10.31 -10.68 -21.05
CA PHE A 199 -9.89 -9.31 -20.74
C PHE A 199 -9.50 -8.52 -21.99
N LEU A 200 -8.74 -9.12 -22.91
CA LEU A 200 -8.41 -8.48 -24.19
C LEU A 200 -9.67 -8.22 -25.03
N GLU A 201 -10.63 -9.13 -25.01
CA GLU A 201 -11.92 -8.94 -25.67
C GLU A 201 -12.74 -7.82 -25.04
N GLN A 202 -12.65 -7.60 -23.73
CA GLN A 202 -13.40 -6.53 -23.07
C GLN A 202 -12.74 -5.15 -23.21
N GLU A 203 -11.42 -5.07 -23.02
CA GLU A 203 -10.69 -3.80 -22.95
C GLU A 203 -10.06 -3.38 -24.28
N TYR A 204 -9.70 -4.34 -25.13
CA TYR A 204 -8.97 -4.10 -26.39
C TYR A 204 -9.78 -4.41 -27.64
N LEU A 205 -11.04 -4.87 -27.54
CA LEU A 205 -11.91 -4.83 -28.73
C LEU A 205 -12.01 -3.38 -29.18
N PRO A 206 -11.63 -3.05 -30.42
CA PRO A 206 -11.81 -1.70 -30.90
C PRO A 206 -13.31 -1.37 -30.85
N SER A 207 -13.66 -0.23 -30.26
CA SER A 207 -14.97 0.42 -30.44
C SER A 207 -15.27 0.75 -31.91
N ASN A 208 -14.30 0.50 -32.78
CA ASN A 208 -14.27 0.79 -34.20
C ASN A 208 -14.73 -0.42 -35.03
N VAL A 209 -14.95 -1.58 -34.40
CA VAL A 209 -15.50 -2.76 -35.07
C VAL A 209 -17.03 -2.58 -35.18
N PRO A 210 -17.63 -2.69 -36.37
CA PRO A 210 -19.07 -2.49 -36.55
C PRO A 210 -19.95 -3.34 -35.62
N SER A 211 -19.53 -4.56 -35.25
CA SER A 211 -20.20 -5.43 -34.27
C SER A 211 -20.29 -4.84 -32.87
N SER A 212 -19.32 -4.04 -32.44
CA SER A 212 -19.33 -3.42 -31.11
C SER A 212 -20.06 -2.07 -31.08
N MET A 213 -20.41 -1.51 -32.24
CA MET A 213 -21.14 -0.24 -32.33
C MET A 213 -22.66 -0.40 -32.11
N PRO A 214 -23.34 0.60 -31.51
CA PRO A 214 -24.80 0.63 -31.41
C PRO A 214 -25.45 0.60 -32.80
N PHE A 215 -26.57 -0.12 -32.93
CA PHE A 215 -27.27 -0.36 -34.21
C PHE A 215 -27.53 0.89 -35.07
N ARG A 216 -27.68 2.06 -34.43
CA ARG A 216 -27.90 3.37 -35.10
C ARG A 216 -26.66 3.94 -35.82
N HIS A 217 -25.47 3.40 -35.54
CA HIS A 217 -24.19 3.86 -36.11
C HIS A 217 -23.60 2.86 -37.12
N ARG A 218 -24.27 1.71 -37.35
CA ARG A 218 -23.81 0.62 -38.24
C ARG A 218 -24.16 0.83 -39.71
N ASN A 219 -24.41 2.05 -40.14
CA ASN A 219 -24.84 2.31 -41.51
C ASN A 219 -23.67 1.97 -42.46
N ASP A 220 -23.77 0.82 -43.12
CA ASP A 220 -22.98 0.36 -44.28
C ASP A 220 -21.64 -0.38 -44.07
N VAL A 221 -21.43 -1.08 -42.94
CA VAL A 221 -20.25 -1.97 -42.81
C VAL A 221 -20.66 -3.42 -42.56
N ASP A 222 -20.44 -4.28 -43.55
CA ASP A 222 -20.61 -5.74 -43.43
C ASP A 222 -19.57 -6.30 -42.45
N ASP A 223 -20.06 -6.95 -41.39
CA ASP A 223 -19.23 -7.62 -40.40
C ASP A 223 -18.93 -9.05 -40.88
N LEU A 224 -17.76 -9.24 -41.47
CA LEU A 224 -17.33 -10.51 -42.06
C LEU A 224 -17.02 -11.59 -41.00
N LEU A 225 -16.92 -11.22 -39.72
CA LEU A 225 -16.66 -12.12 -38.58
C LEU A 225 -17.54 -11.73 -37.38
N PRO A 226 -18.85 -12.02 -37.40
CA PRO A 226 -19.71 -11.71 -36.26
C PRO A 226 -19.29 -12.57 -35.06
N ILE A 227 -18.52 -11.98 -34.15
CA ILE A 227 -18.22 -12.60 -32.87
C ILE A 227 -19.51 -12.51 -32.05
N PRO A 228 -20.12 -13.64 -31.64
CA PRO A 228 -21.28 -13.61 -30.75
C PRO A 228 -20.81 -13.04 -29.42
N VAL A 229 -21.10 -11.75 -29.18
CA VAL A 229 -20.89 -11.14 -27.87
C VAL A 229 -21.89 -11.83 -26.94
N PRO A 230 -21.43 -12.63 -25.95
CA PRO A 230 -22.36 -13.23 -25.00
C PRO A 230 -23.14 -12.11 -24.33
N SER A 231 -24.46 -12.29 -24.17
CA SER A 231 -25.29 -11.32 -23.47
C SER A 231 -24.73 -11.16 -22.06
N GLN A 232 -24.05 -10.05 -21.79
CA GLN A 232 -23.56 -9.76 -20.46
C GLN A 232 -24.77 -9.59 -19.56
N GLU A 233 -24.98 -10.56 -18.67
CA GLU A 233 -25.96 -10.40 -17.60
C GLU A 233 -25.59 -9.14 -16.81
N PRO A 234 -26.58 -8.31 -16.42
CA PRO A 234 -26.30 -7.12 -15.64
C PRO A 234 -25.53 -7.52 -14.37
N LEU A 235 -24.31 -7.03 -14.23
CA LEU A 235 -23.48 -7.28 -13.05
C LEU A 235 -24.24 -6.81 -11.79
N ASP A 236 -24.71 -7.75 -10.98
CA ASP A 236 -25.19 -7.44 -9.63
C ASP A 236 -23.99 -7.07 -8.75
N LEU A 237 -23.76 -5.77 -8.61
CA LEU A 237 -22.68 -5.22 -7.79
C LEU A 237 -22.83 -5.62 -6.32
N VAL A 238 -24.05 -5.81 -5.82
CA VAL A 238 -24.29 -6.18 -4.41
C VAL A 238 -23.84 -7.60 -4.17
N GLU A 239 -24.23 -8.53 -5.05
CA GLU A 239 -23.80 -9.92 -4.99
C GLU A 239 -22.27 -10.03 -5.13
N ARG A 240 -21.67 -9.28 -6.05
CA ARG A 240 -20.21 -9.24 -6.20
C ARG A 240 -19.50 -8.78 -4.92
N VAL A 241 -19.95 -7.69 -4.30
CA VAL A 241 -19.37 -7.17 -3.05
C VAL A 241 -19.52 -8.18 -1.92
N ARG A 242 -20.68 -8.84 -1.83
CA ARG A 242 -20.94 -9.89 -0.85
C ARG A 242 -20.01 -11.09 -1.04
N ASN A 243 -19.88 -11.59 -2.26
CA ASN A 243 -19.00 -12.71 -2.60
C ASN A 243 -17.53 -12.37 -2.27
N MET A 244 -17.08 -11.16 -2.60
CA MET A 244 -15.74 -10.70 -2.21
C MET A 244 -15.54 -10.67 -0.69
N GLN A 245 -16.55 -10.24 0.05
CA GLN A 245 -16.50 -10.20 1.52
C GLN A 245 -16.51 -11.59 2.14
N GLU A 246 -17.30 -12.53 1.62
CA GLU A 246 -17.35 -13.92 2.08
C GLU A 246 -16.02 -14.64 1.82
N VAL A 247 -15.45 -14.49 0.62
CA VAL A 247 -14.12 -15.03 0.29
C VAL A 247 -13.04 -14.44 1.20
N PHE A 248 -13.09 -13.14 1.47
CA PHE A 248 -12.18 -12.49 2.42
C PHE A 248 -12.31 -13.06 3.84
N GLN A 249 -13.52 -13.26 4.33
CA GLN A 249 -13.78 -13.81 5.66
C GLN A 249 -13.29 -15.26 5.79
N GLN A 250 -13.52 -16.08 4.75
CA GLN A 250 -13.04 -17.46 4.69
C GLN A 250 -11.51 -17.52 4.76
N ARG A 251 -10.82 -16.77 3.90
CA ARG A 251 -9.34 -16.69 3.90
C ARG A 251 -8.79 -16.23 5.23
N ARG A 252 -9.41 -15.22 5.84
CA ARG A 252 -9.01 -14.73 7.15
C ARG A 252 -9.20 -15.79 8.23
N ALA A 253 -10.28 -16.56 8.19
CA ALA A 253 -10.51 -17.63 9.15
C ALA A 253 -9.47 -18.76 9.00
N GLU A 254 -9.17 -19.17 7.77
CA GLU A 254 -8.12 -20.16 7.48
C GLU A 254 -6.75 -19.72 7.98
N LEU A 255 -6.38 -18.46 7.69
CA LEU A 255 -5.14 -17.86 8.17
C LEU A 255 -5.08 -17.85 9.71
N LEU A 256 -6.14 -17.38 10.37
CA LEU A 256 -6.18 -17.35 11.83
C LEU A 256 -6.08 -18.76 12.42
N CYS A 257 -6.74 -19.76 11.83
CA CYS A 257 -6.57 -21.14 12.24
C CYS A 257 -5.10 -21.58 12.10
N ALA A 258 -4.46 -21.32 10.97
CA ALA A 258 -3.06 -21.69 10.74
C ALA A 258 -2.10 -21.02 11.73
N MET A 259 -2.29 -19.72 12.01
CA MET A 259 -1.43 -18.95 12.90
C MET A 259 -1.47 -19.43 14.35
N TYR A 260 -2.56 -20.05 14.79
CA TYR A 260 -2.80 -20.48 16.18
C TYR A 260 -2.85 -22.00 16.36
N GLN A 261 -2.51 -22.78 15.32
CA GLN A 261 -2.59 -24.24 15.36
C GLN A 261 -1.49 -24.91 16.21
N SER A 262 -0.33 -24.27 16.45
CA SER A 262 0.68 -24.80 17.39
C SER A 262 0.72 -24.04 18.70
N GLU A 263 0.72 -24.77 19.81
CA GLU A 263 0.90 -24.26 21.17
C GLU A 263 2.37 -24.30 21.61
N GLU A 264 3.33 -24.30 20.68
CA GLU A 264 4.73 -24.30 21.06
C GLU A 264 5.09 -22.99 21.75
N LYS A 265 5.17 -23.04 23.08
CA LYS A 265 5.54 -21.91 23.95
C LYS A 265 7.03 -21.66 23.83
N GLU A 266 7.44 -21.09 22.71
CA GLU A 266 8.80 -20.58 22.60
C GLU A 266 9.02 -19.42 23.60
N PRO A 267 10.23 -19.29 24.16
CA PRO A 267 10.59 -18.15 24.99
C PRO A 267 10.73 -16.87 24.13
N GLY A 268 9.62 -16.23 23.81
CA GLY A 268 9.59 -14.88 23.23
C GLY A 268 9.63 -13.72 24.24
N ILE A 269 9.98 -12.54 23.73
CA ILE A 269 10.04 -11.25 24.44
C ILE A 269 8.63 -10.68 24.62
N GLN A 270 8.34 -9.96 25.72
CA GLN A 270 7.04 -9.31 25.84
C GLN A 270 6.92 -8.09 24.91
N PRO A 271 5.71 -7.71 24.49
CA PRO A 271 5.50 -6.52 23.67
C PRO A 271 6.05 -5.27 24.36
N GLY A 272 7.00 -4.58 23.72
CA GLY A 272 7.60 -3.35 24.23
C GLY A 272 8.86 -3.52 25.10
N GLU A 273 9.28 -4.74 25.45
CA GLU A 273 10.53 -4.96 26.19
C GLU A 273 11.78 -4.77 25.33
N ALA A 274 11.72 -5.13 24.03
CA ALA A 274 12.80 -4.92 23.08
C ALA A 274 12.28 -4.44 21.73
N TYR A 275 12.90 -3.37 21.22
CA TYR A 275 12.66 -2.84 19.88
C TYR A 275 14.00 -2.61 19.18
N ALA A 276 14.19 -3.25 18.03
CA ALA A 276 15.32 -2.97 17.17
C ALA A 276 15.18 -1.54 16.59
N THR A 277 15.97 -0.61 17.13
CA THR A 277 15.95 0.81 16.71
C THR A 277 16.34 0.99 15.25
N HIS A 278 17.11 0.05 14.69
CA HIS A 278 17.55 0.09 13.30
C HIS A 278 16.90 -1.04 12.50
N THR A 279 16.45 -0.70 11.30
CA THR A 279 15.95 -1.65 10.29
C THR A 279 17.09 -2.45 9.63
N HIS A 280 18.32 -2.03 9.86
CA HIS A 280 19.51 -2.74 9.41
C HIS A 280 20.28 -3.27 10.61
N ASP A 281 20.72 -4.52 10.49
CA ASP A 281 21.73 -5.12 11.36
C ASP A 281 23.04 -4.30 11.26
N PRO A 282 24.00 -4.41 12.21
CA PRO A 282 25.29 -3.71 12.09
C PRO A 282 26.03 -4.01 10.78
N GLY A 283 25.74 -5.16 10.14
CA GLY A 283 26.23 -5.48 8.79
C GLY A 283 25.54 -4.75 7.64
N GLY A 284 24.56 -3.88 7.91
CA GLY A 284 23.76 -3.17 6.90
C GLY A 284 22.66 -4.02 6.24
N ALA A 285 22.52 -5.29 6.63
CA ALA A 285 21.51 -6.19 6.11
C ALA A 285 20.16 -5.95 6.77
N MET A 286 19.07 -6.04 6.01
CA MET A 286 17.72 -6.00 6.56
C MET A 286 17.30 -7.41 6.95
N THR A 287 16.46 -7.53 7.98
CA THR A 287 15.90 -8.82 8.39
C THR A 287 14.98 -9.38 7.32
N ARG A 288 14.90 -10.71 7.27
CA ARG A 288 14.17 -11.41 6.21
C ARG A 288 12.68 -11.08 6.26
N SER A 289 12.11 -11.07 7.45
CA SER A 289 10.70 -10.73 7.68
C SER A 289 10.37 -9.31 7.20
N MET A 290 11.27 -8.36 7.43
CA MET A 290 11.11 -6.97 7.00
C MET A 290 11.21 -6.81 5.48
N GLU A 291 12.15 -7.50 4.82
CA GLU A 291 12.26 -7.54 3.36
C GLU A 291 10.99 -8.04 2.70
N ARG A 292 10.46 -9.15 3.19
CA ARG A 292 9.22 -9.75 2.68
C ARG A 292 8.03 -8.82 2.92
N MET A 293 7.92 -8.22 4.10
CA MET A 293 6.86 -7.25 4.41
C MET A 293 6.93 -6.02 3.50
N LEU A 294 8.12 -5.50 3.21
CA LEU A 294 8.29 -4.40 2.27
C LEU A 294 7.92 -4.82 0.84
N ALA A 295 8.27 -6.03 0.40
CA ALA A 295 7.86 -6.55 -0.91
C ALA A 295 6.33 -6.64 -1.03
N ILE A 296 5.66 -7.19 0.00
CA ILE A 296 4.20 -7.22 0.07
C ILE A 296 3.63 -5.79 0.03
N GLY A 297 4.17 -4.87 0.83
CA GLY A 297 3.75 -3.47 0.87
C GLY A 297 3.90 -2.76 -0.47
N MET A 298 5.01 -2.99 -1.19
CA MET A 298 5.23 -2.46 -2.54
C MET A 298 4.18 -2.98 -3.51
N ARG A 299 3.87 -4.28 -3.46
CA ARG A 299 2.86 -4.92 -4.30
C ARG A 299 1.46 -4.36 -4.05
N VAL A 300 1.06 -4.24 -2.78
CA VAL A 300 -0.25 -3.70 -2.36
C VAL A 300 -0.43 -2.23 -2.76
N VAL A 301 0.65 -1.43 -2.71
CA VAL A 301 0.60 -0.02 -3.14
C VAL A 301 0.67 0.11 -4.67
N GLY A 302 1.17 -0.91 -5.38
CA GLY A 302 1.39 -0.87 -6.82
C GLY A 302 2.70 -0.19 -7.22
N LEU A 303 3.72 -0.23 -6.37
CA LEU A 303 5.08 0.25 -6.72
C LEU A 303 5.88 -0.76 -7.55
N ASP A 304 5.39 -2.00 -7.65
CA ASP A 304 6.05 -3.14 -8.31
C ASP A 304 5.85 -3.17 -9.84
N THR A 305 5.46 -2.05 -10.45
CA THR A 305 5.08 -2.00 -11.88
C THR A 305 6.28 -1.96 -12.84
N GLN A 306 7.51 -1.82 -12.33
CA GLN A 306 8.70 -1.82 -13.18
C GLN A 306 9.31 -3.21 -13.21
N VAL A 307 9.34 -3.82 -14.41
CA VAL A 307 10.19 -4.99 -14.66
C VAL A 307 11.62 -4.60 -14.29
N LYS A 308 12.17 -5.26 -13.26
CA LYS A 308 13.57 -5.06 -12.86
C LYS A 308 14.42 -5.26 -14.12
N PRO A 309 15.14 -4.24 -14.60
CA PRO A 309 15.89 -4.38 -15.85
C PRO A 309 16.87 -5.54 -15.68
N THR A 310 16.74 -6.57 -16.53
CA THR A 310 17.57 -7.78 -16.53
C THR A 310 19.04 -7.47 -16.76
N PHE A 311 19.34 -6.29 -17.29
CA PHE A 311 20.68 -5.72 -17.36
C PHE A 311 20.77 -4.47 -16.48
N GLU A 312 21.46 -4.57 -15.34
CA GLU A 312 21.96 -3.40 -14.63
C GLU A 312 23.06 -2.75 -15.49
N SER A 313 22.67 -1.77 -16.30
CA SER A 313 23.64 -0.91 -16.97
C SER A 313 24.48 -0.21 -15.91
N VAL A 314 25.78 -0.50 -15.90
CA VAL A 314 26.81 0.07 -15.01
C VAL A 314 26.88 1.61 -15.10
N ALA A 315 26.20 2.22 -16.08
CA ALA A 315 26.17 3.66 -16.32
C ALA A 315 24.87 4.37 -15.86
N ALA A 316 24.06 3.78 -14.99
CA ALA A 316 22.85 4.44 -14.50
C ALA A 316 23.19 5.63 -13.57
N HIS A 317 22.79 6.83 -13.96
CA HIS A 317 23.00 8.07 -13.20
C HIS A 317 22.47 7.97 -11.74
N PRO A 318 23.24 8.40 -10.74
CA PRO A 318 22.95 8.23 -9.31
C PRO A 318 21.82 9.12 -8.76
N SER A 319 21.08 9.86 -9.59
CA SER A 319 20.24 10.98 -9.11
C SER A 319 18.74 10.69 -9.01
N ARG A 320 18.24 9.56 -9.52
CA ARG A 320 16.83 9.21 -9.40
C ARG A 320 16.67 8.07 -8.38
N PRO A 321 16.05 8.29 -7.21
CA PRO A 321 15.74 7.19 -6.31
C PRO A 321 14.93 6.15 -7.10
N ARG A 322 15.40 4.89 -7.09
CA ARG A 322 14.67 3.79 -7.70
C ARG A 322 13.29 3.76 -7.04
N GLU A 323 12.23 3.66 -7.83
CA GLU A 323 10.85 3.72 -7.30
C GLU A 323 10.60 2.62 -6.26
N ASN A 324 11.30 1.49 -6.41
CA ASN A 324 11.30 0.36 -5.50
C ASN A 324 11.84 0.71 -4.11
N ASP A 325 12.70 1.72 -3.98
CA ASP A 325 13.28 2.11 -2.69
C ASP A 325 12.43 3.19 -1.98
N VAL A 326 11.42 3.75 -2.63
CA VAL A 326 10.64 4.87 -2.06
C VAL A 326 9.91 4.45 -0.79
N LEU A 327 9.31 3.25 -0.77
CA LEU A 327 8.64 2.72 0.42
C LEU A 327 9.66 2.47 1.55
N LYS A 328 10.79 1.83 1.23
CA LYS A 328 11.86 1.55 2.20
C LYS A 328 12.40 2.84 2.83
N HIS A 329 12.74 3.84 2.01
CA HIS A 329 13.19 5.15 2.50
C HIS A 329 12.12 5.83 3.35
N CYS A 330 10.85 5.75 2.95
CA CYS A 330 9.76 6.32 3.72
C CYS A 330 9.61 5.65 5.09
N VAL A 331 9.76 4.33 5.18
CA VAL A 331 9.74 3.61 6.47
C VAL A 331 10.89 4.07 7.36
N MET A 332 12.13 4.06 6.85
CA MET A 332 13.30 4.47 7.65
C MET A 332 13.19 5.90 8.16
N GLN A 333 12.71 6.83 7.33
CA GLN A 333 12.51 8.22 7.75
C GLN A 333 11.40 8.35 8.81
N LEU A 334 10.34 7.53 8.75
CA LEU A 334 9.27 7.53 9.76
C LEU A 334 9.78 7.00 11.10
N GLU A 335 10.61 5.97 11.08
CA GLU A 335 11.26 5.42 12.28
C GLU A 335 12.16 6.45 12.94
N GLU A 336 13.02 7.12 12.17
CA GLU A 336 13.88 8.18 12.67
C GLU A 336 13.06 9.32 13.29
N SER A 337 11.99 9.74 12.60
CA SER A 337 11.08 10.78 13.09
C SER A 337 10.39 10.39 14.41
N LEU A 338 10.00 9.11 14.53
CA LEU A 338 9.40 8.57 15.74
C LEU A 338 10.40 8.58 16.90
N LEU A 339 11.62 8.09 16.67
CA LEU A 339 12.69 8.08 17.68
C LEU A 339 13.03 9.50 18.17
N LEU A 340 13.23 10.44 17.24
CA LEU A 340 13.51 11.84 17.58
C LEU A 340 12.40 12.48 18.41
N MET A 341 11.13 12.15 18.12
CA MET A 341 10.03 12.68 18.91
C MET A 341 9.95 12.05 20.31
N LEU A 342 10.10 10.73 20.41
CA LEU A 342 10.10 10.03 21.69
C LEU A 342 11.23 10.52 22.60
N MET A 343 12.45 10.68 22.05
CA MET A 343 13.59 11.23 22.80
C MET A 343 13.30 12.64 23.33
N ARG A 344 12.56 13.45 22.59
CA ARG A 344 12.20 14.81 22.99
C ARG A 344 11.13 14.84 24.09
N GLU A 345 10.19 13.89 24.08
CA GLU A 345 9.18 13.78 25.13
C GLU A 345 9.76 13.25 26.44
N HIS A 346 10.74 12.33 26.38
CA HIS A 346 11.40 11.78 27.56
C HIS A 346 12.53 12.67 28.12
N GLY A 347 13.11 13.55 27.28
CA GLY A 347 14.13 14.51 27.70
C GLY A 347 13.60 15.77 28.38
N LYS A 348 12.29 15.86 28.63
CA LYS A 348 11.60 16.92 29.38
C LYS A 348 10.97 16.31 30.62
#